data_AF-A0A327K6N8-F1
#
_entry.id   AF-A0A327K6N8-F1
#
_cell.length_a   1.000
_cell.length_b   1.000
_cell.length_c   1.000
_cell.angle_alpha   90.00
_cell.angle_beta   90.00
_cell.angle_gamma   90.00
#
_symmetry.space_group_name_H-M   'P 1'
#
loop_
_entity.id
_entity.type
_entity.pdbx_description
1 polymer ?
#
loop_
_entity_poly.entity_id
_entity_poly.type
_entity_poly.pdbx_seq_one_letter_code
_entity_poly.pdbx_strand_id
1 'polypeptide(L)'
;MPSADPAYVRSVVQATAPFYGLLGGTSMRLLRNVDDPAQFIQEIVYETPEAVEMSRQRIAGDLRIQSFLQAWRQVLGGAVTLEVWEDLTESA
;
A
#
# COMPACT_ATOMS: atom_id res chain seq x y z
N MET A 1 22.71 1.93 -2.89
CA MET A 1 21.71 0.87 -3.20
C MET A 1 20.89 1.38 -4.38
N PRO A 2 20.58 0.57 -5.41
CA PRO A 2 19.75 1.06 -6.51
C PRO A 2 18.36 1.36 -5.93
N SER A 3 17.98 2.63 -5.89
CA SER A 3 16.61 3.04 -5.61
C SER A 3 15.71 2.44 -6.69
N ALA A 4 14.58 1.85 -6.29
CA ALA A 4 13.62 1.32 -7.26
C ALA A 4 13.20 2.42 -8.25
N ASP A 5 13.21 2.13 -9.55
CA ASP A 5 12.75 3.06 -10.59
C ASP A 5 11.31 3.52 -10.27
N PRO A 6 11.04 4.83 -10.12
CA PRO A 6 9.71 5.35 -9.82
C PRO A 6 8.64 4.88 -10.82
N ALA A 7 8.99 4.69 -12.09
CA ALA A 7 8.05 4.20 -13.10
C ALA A 7 7.67 2.74 -12.82
N TYR A 8 8.65 1.93 -12.42
CA TYR A 8 8.42 0.56 -12.00
C TYR A 8 7.55 0.49 -10.74
N VAL A 9 7.91 1.22 -9.67
CA VAL A 9 7.12 1.29 -8.42
C VAL A 9 5.67 1.67 -8.71
N ARG A 10 5.45 2.71 -9.51
CA ARG A 10 4.10 3.14 -9.92
C ARG A 10 3.34 2.04 -10.65
N SER A 11 3.96 1.38 -11.63
CA SER A 11 3.29 0.31 -12.40
C SER A 11 2.83 -0.84 -11.50
N VAL A 12 3.65 -1.22 -10.52
CA VAL A 12 3.32 -2.31 -9.60
C VAL A 12 2.22 -1.90 -8.62
N VAL A 13 2.24 -0.66 -8.10
CA VAL A 13 1.16 -0.13 -7.25
C VAL A 13 -0.16 -0.11 -8.03
N GLN A 14 -0.15 0.37 -9.27
CA GLN A 14 -1.34 0.39 -10.13
C GLN A 14 -1.88 -1.03 -10.40
N ALA A 15 -1.00 -2.01 -10.60
CA ALA A 15 -1.40 -3.40 -10.81
C ALA A 15 -2.10 -4.02 -9.57
N THR A 16 -1.95 -3.43 -8.39
CA THR A 16 -2.57 -3.92 -7.14
C THR A 16 -3.67 -3.06 -6.56
N ALA A 17 -3.97 -1.92 -7.18
CA ALA A 17 -5.15 -1.13 -6.87
C ALA A 17 -6.45 -1.96 -6.81
N PRO A 18 -6.74 -2.86 -7.78
CA PRO A 18 -8.00 -3.62 -7.76
C PRO A 18 -8.13 -4.54 -6.54
N PHE A 19 -7.01 -5.02 -6.01
CA PHE A 19 -7.02 -5.89 -4.83
C PHE A 19 -7.53 -5.15 -3.60
N TYR A 20 -7.01 -3.95 -3.34
CA TYR A 20 -7.47 -3.14 -2.21
C TYR A 20 -8.91 -2.68 -2.36
N GLY A 21 -9.37 -2.44 -3.60
CA GLY A 21 -10.80 -2.19 -3.88
C GLY A 21 -11.71 -3.35 -3.44
N LEU A 22 -11.30 -4.61 -3.65
CA LEU A 22 -12.03 -5.79 -3.18
C LEU A 22 -12.05 -5.94 -1.66
N LEU A 23 -11.17 -5.22 -0.95
CA LEU A 23 -11.04 -5.22 0.50
C LEU A 23 -11.75 -4.04 1.17
N GLY A 24 -12.56 -3.28 0.43
CA GLY A 24 -13.26 -2.10 0.95
C GLY A 24 -12.42 -0.83 0.96
N GLY A 25 -11.27 -0.84 0.27
CA GLY A 25 -10.51 0.37 -0.01
C GLY A 25 -11.26 1.24 -1.03
N THR A 26 -11.46 2.51 -0.69
CA THR A 26 -12.21 3.48 -1.52
C THR A 26 -11.29 4.27 -2.43
N SER A 27 -10.04 4.50 -2.00
CA SER A 27 -9.06 5.28 -2.74
C SER A 27 -7.65 4.75 -2.48
N MET A 28 -6.77 4.96 -3.47
CA MET A 28 -5.35 4.64 -3.35
C MET A 28 -4.49 5.75 -3.95
N ARG A 29 -3.51 6.23 -3.18
CA ARG A 29 -2.56 7.25 -3.62
C ARG A 29 -1.13 6.73 -3.50
N LEU A 30 -0.28 7.14 -4.44
CA LEU A 30 1.16 6.93 -4.38
C LEU A 30 1.85 8.28 -4.32
N LEU A 31 2.51 8.55 -3.20
CA LEU A 31 3.29 9.76 -2.98
C LEU A 31 4.78 9.42 -3.05
N ARG A 32 5.59 10.34 -3.54
CA ARG A 32 7.06 10.26 -3.49
C ARG A 32 7.57 11.38 -2.61
N ASN A 33 8.50 11.07 -1.72
CA ASN A 33 9.18 12.09 -0.93
C ASN A 33 9.96 13.03 -1.88
N VAL A 34 9.78 14.34 -1.72
CA VAL A 34 10.43 15.37 -2.55
C VAL A 34 11.89 15.58 -2.19
N ASP A 35 12.25 15.34 -0.93
CA ASP A 35 13.60 15.47 -0.40
C ASP A 35 14.41 14.18 -0.58
N ASP A 36 13.75 13.02 -0.61
CA ASP A 36 14.36 11.71 -0.91
C ASP A 36 13.55 10.94 -1.97
N PRO A 37 13.88 11.08 -3.27
CA PRO A 37 13.16 10.42 -4.36
C PRO A 37 13.18 8.88 -4.34
N ALA A 38 13.98 8.25 -3.47
CA ALA A 38 13.97 6.81 -3.28
C ALA A 38 12.86 6.33 -2.34
N GLN A 39 12.21 7.25 -1.61
CA GLN A 39 11.15 6.95 -0.65
C GLN A 39 9.76 7.20 -1.25
N PHE A 40 8.86 6.26 -0.99
CA PHE A 40 7.48 6.29 -1.46
C PHE A 40 6.52 6.00 -0.32
N ILE A 41 5.34 6.62 -0.36
CA ILE A 41 4.22 6.30 0.52
C ILE A 41 3.08 5.79 -0.37
N GLN A 42 2.59 4.59 -0.08
CA GLN A 42 1.33 4.10 -0.60
C GLN A 42 0.27 4.30 0.46
N GLU A 43 -0.74 5.09 0.13
CA GLU A 43 -1.88 5.33 0.99
C GLU A 43 -3.10 4.60 0.43
N ILE A 44 -3.83 3.93 1.30
CA ILE A 44 -5.08 3.24 0.98
C ILE A 44 -6.12 3.73 1.98
N VAL A 45 -7.16 4.38 1.47
CA VAL A 45 -8.26 4.89 2.28
C VAL A 45 -9.34 3.81 2.35
N TYR A 46 -9.88 3.60 3.55
CA TYR A 46 -10.99 2.68 3.80
C TYR A 46 -12.16 3.47 4.38
N GLU A 47 -13.37 3.12 3.99
CA GLU A 47 -14.58 3.82 4.42
C GLU A 47 -14.89 3.60 5.91
N THR A 48 -14.58 2.41 6.44
CA THR A 48 -14.84 2.07 7.84
C THR A 48 -13.67 1.35 8.50
N PRO A 49 -13.54 1.44 9.84
CA PRO A 49 -12.55 0.67 10.58
C PRO A 49 -12.67 -0.85 10.36
N GLU A 50 -13.89 -1.38 10.20
CA GLU A 50 -14.13 -2.81 9.96
C GLU A 50 -13.57 -3.25 8.60
N ALA A 51 -13.61 -2.38 7.58
CA ALA A 51 -13.02 -2.66 6.27
C ALA A 51 -11.49 -2.79 6.37
N VAL A 52 -10.84 -1.95 7.19
CA VAL A 52 -9.40 -2.06 7.48
C VAL A 52 -9.08 -3.41 8.12
N GLU A 53 -9.84 -3.82 9.12
CA GLU A 53 -9.57 -5.08 9.84
C GLU A 53 -9.85 -6.30 8.96
N MET A 54 -10.93 -6.29 8.17
CA MET A 54 -11.19 -7.34 7.19
C MET A 54 -10.10 -7.41 6.10
N SER A 55 -9.59 -6.27 5.66
CA SER A 55 -8.46 -6.19 4.74
C SER A 55 -7.22 -6.88 5.32
N ARG A 56 -6.86 -6.58 6.57
CA ARG A 56 -5.74 -7.23 7.27
C ARG A 56 -5.91 -8.74 7.38
N GLN A 57 -7.10 -9.21 7.78
CA GLN A 57 -7.38 -10.64 7.90
C GLN A 57 -7.28 -11.37 6.56
N ARG A 58 -7.81 -10.78 5.47
CA ARG A 58 -7.72 -11.35 4.13
C ARG A 58 -6.30 -11.36 3.59
N ILE A 59 -5.52 -10.32 3.83
CA ILE A 59 -4.09 -10.26 3.49
C ILE A 59 -3.30 -11.35 4.25
N ALA A 60 -3.60 -11.53 5.54
CA ALA A 60 -2.99 -12.57 6.36
C ALA A 60 -3.38 -13.98 5.90
N GLY A 61 -4.60 -14.17 5.39
CA GLY A 61 -5.13 -15.46 4.96
C GLY A 61 -4.82 -15.88 3.51
N ASP A 62 -4.47 -14.95 2.61
CA ASP A 62 -4.26 -15.25 1.19
C ASP A 62 -2.76 -15.34 0.83
N LEU A 63 -2.31 -16.57 0.58
CA LEU A 63 -0.93 -16.90 0.21
C LEU A 63 -0.43 -16.16 -1.04
N ARG A 64 -1.32 -15.79 -1.96
CA ARG A 64 -0.96 -15.04 -3.18
C ARG A 64 -0.54 -13.62 -2.83
N ILE A 65 -1.26 -12.98 -1.91
CA ILE A 65 -0.91 -11.64 -1.44
C ILE A 65 0.33 -11.67 -0.57
N GLN A 66 0.50 -12.67 0.28
CA GLN A 66 1.75 -12.82 1.02
C GLN A 66 2.97 -12.95 0.08
N SER A 67 2.85 -13.75 -0.97
CA SER A 67 3.89 -13.92 -1.99
C SER A 67 4.18 -12.61 -2.73
N PHE A 68 3.13 -11.86 -3.07
CA PHE A 68 3.23 -10.54 -3.68
C PHE A 68 3.93 -9.52 -2.77
N LEU A 69 3.56 -9.45 -1.48
CA LEU A 69 4.18 -8.56 -0.50
C LEU A 69 5.66 -8.89 -0.27
N GLN A 70 6.03 -10.17 -0.30
CA GLN A 70 7.42 -10.61 -0.21
C GLN A 70 8.23 -10.14 -1.43
N ALA A 71 7.70 -10.29 -2.64
CA ALA A 71 8.33 -9.76 -3.86
C ALA A 71 8.52 -8.24 -3.78
N TRP A 72 7.53 -7.52 -3.23
CA TRP A 72 7.60 -6.09 -3.00
C TRP A 72 8.70 -5.67 -2.04
N ARG A 73 8.84 -6.37 -0.92
CA ARG A 73 9.93 -6.10 0.04
C ARG A 73 11.29 -6.23 -0.63
N GLN A 74 11.48 -7.20 -1.51
CA GLN A 74 12.75 -7.34 -2.26
C GLN A 74 13.00 -6.17 -3.21
N VAL A 75 11.97 -5.71 -3.93
CA VAL A 75 12.06 -4.57 -4.87
C VAL A 75 12.38 -3.26 -4.14
N LEU A 76 11.80 -3.03 -2.96
CA LEU A 76 11.97 -1.80 -2.17
C LEU A 76 13.19 -1.83 -1.23
N GLY A 77 14.08 -2.81 -1.36
CA GLY A 77 15.28 -2.89 -0.51
C GLY A 77 14.99 -3.29 0.95
N GLY A 78 13.88 -3.97 1.20
CA GLY A 78 13.56 -4.67 2.44
C GLY A 78 12.84 -3.85 3.51
N ALA A 79 12.88 -2.52 3.43
CA ALA A 79 12.26 -1.63 4.41
C ALA A 79 10.85 -1.20 3.94
N VAL A 80 9.83 -1.97 4.31
CA VAL A 80 8.43 -1.56 4.16
C VAL A 80 7.83 -1.39 5.56
N THR A 81 7.51 -0.15 5.91
CA THR A 81 6.77 0.18 7.14
C THR A 81 5.29 0.26 6.80
N LEU A 82 4.44 -0.34 7.64
CA LEU A 82 2.99 -0.24 7.52
C LEU A 82 2.46 0.46 8.76
N GLU A 83 1.70 1.54 8.54
CA GLU A 83 1.06 2.32 9.60
C GLU A 83 -0.41 2.50 9.26
N VAL A 84 -1.25 2.69 10.28
CA VAL A 84 -2.67 2.98 10.12
C VAL A 84 -2.99 4.26 10.87
N TRP A 85 -3.63 5.17 10.16
CA TRP A 85 -3.96 6.51 10.61
C TRP A 85 -5.47 6.72 10.47
N GLU A 86 -6.04 7.53 11.36
CA GLU A 86 -7.40 8.04 11.26
C GLU A 86 -7.36 9.40 10.59
N ASP A 87 -8.18 9.61 9.56
CA ASP A 87 -8.34 10.93 8.95
C ASP A 87 -9.32 11.77 9.79
N LEU A 88 -8.79 12.75 10.53
CA LEU A 88 -9.59 13.66 11.34
C LEU A 88 -10.15 14.85 10.55
N THR A 89 -9.80 14.98 9.27
CA THR A 89 -10.26 16.07 8.39
C THR A 89 -11.56 15.74 7.68
N GLU A 90 -11.84 14.45 7.46
CA GLU A 90 -13.15 13.93 7.04
C GLU A 90 -14.09 13.76 8.26
N SER A 91 -14.28 14.81 9.06
CA SER A 91 -15.28 14.81 10.14
C SER A 91 -16.65 15.23 9.60
N ALA A 92 -17.56 14.24 9.47
CA ALA A 92 -19.03 14.26 9.37
C ALA A 92 -19.74 15.42 8.63
#